data_AF-A0A1I7FJE6-F1
#
_entry.id   AF-A0A1I7FJE6-F1
#
_cell.length_a   1.000
_cell.length_b   1.000
_cell.length_c   1.000
_cell.angle_alpha   90.00
_cell.angle_beta   90.00
_cell.angle_gamma   90.00
#
_symmetry.space_group_name_H-M   'P 1'
#
loop_
_entity.id
_entity.type
_entity.pdbx_description
1 polymer ?
#
loop_
_entity_poly.entity_id
_entity_poly.type
_entity_poly.pdbx_seq_one_letter_code
_entity_poly.pdbx_strand_id
1 'polypeptide(L)'
;MQVITAIADVFDGGRLEVDGNIRIGVLGNGTLNVTDGGKVYSHSESLVGDYSGESYYGGTGTVNIKGENSLWGINSTYGLDVNNKGTLNIENGGKVGLAIDSGFPRPDIRVQLGGAINVAGVDSQLGHLNKINVDGELNVSDGGVASALDVYVGRTGGACTR
;
A
#
# COMPACT_ATOMS: atom_id res chain seq x y z
N MET A 1 21.08 -6.09 -19.77
CA MET A 1 20.78 -5.65 -18.39
C MET A 1 19.74 -6.61 -17.83
N GLN A 2 20.10 -7.43 -16.85
CA GLN A 2 19.17 -8.41 -16.28
C GLN A 2 18.20 -7.67 -15.36
N VAL A 3 16.90 -7.79 -15.61
CA VAL A 3 15.88 -7.23 -14.74
C VAL A 3 15.82 -8.14 -13.50
N ILE A 4 16.25 -7.63 -12.35
CA ILE A 4 16.16 -8.36 -11.09
C ILE A 4 14.68 -8.40 -10.69
N THR A 5 14.16 -9.60 -10.49
CA THR A 5 12.80 -9.83 -9.99
C THR A 5 12.87 -10.57 -8.66
N ALA A 6 12.16 -10.09 -7.66
CA ALA A 6 12.08 -10.69 -6.33
C ALA A 6 10.62 -10.87 -5.90
N ILE A 7 10.33 -11.97 -5.23
CA ILE A 7 8.99 -12.29 -4.71
C ILE A 7 9.13 -12.62 -3.23
N ALA A 8 8.22 -12.09 -2.42
CA ALA A 8 8.01 -12.49 -1.04
C ALA A 8 6.54 -12.90 -0.85
N ASP A 9 6.32 -14.08 -0.28
CA ASP A 9 4.98 -14.62 -0.04
C ASP A 9 4.76 -14.78 1.47
N VAL A 10 3.63 -14.26 1.97
CA VAL A 10 3.16 -14.43 3.35
C VAL A 10 1.78 -15.06 3.29
N PHE A 11 1.69 -16.34 3.63
CA PHE A 11 0.49 -17.15 3.41
C PHE A 11 0.25 -18.15 4.55
N ASP A 12 -0.86 -18.88 4.51
CA ASP A 12 -1.27 -19.90 5.50
C ASP A 12 -1.24 -19.39 6.95
N GLY A 13 -1.76 -18.18 7.16
CA GLY A 13 -1.74 -17.52 8.48
C GLY A 13 -0.35 -17.05 8.94
N GLY A 14 0.66 -17.16 8.08
CA GLY A 14 2.02 -16.69 8.33
C GLY A 14 2.09 -15.20 8.64
N ARG A 15 3.17 -14.79 9.31
CA ARG A 15 3.33 -13.42 9.81
C ARG A 15 4.71 -12.86 9.49
N LEU A 16 4.74 -11.66 8.92
CA LEU A 16 5.95 -10.87 8.70
C LEU A 16 5.87 -9.58 9.53
N GLU A 17 6.75 -9.46 10.53
CA GLU A 17 6.96 -8.23 11.30
C GLU A 17 8.16 -7.47 10.77
N VAL A 18 7.99 -6.18 10.48
CA VAL A 18 9.08 -5.32 10.01
C VAL A 18 9.14 -4.04 10.81
N ASP A 19 10.17 -3.94 11.67
CA ASP A 19 10.49 -2.71 12.41
C ASP A 19 11.13 -1.64 11.51
N GLY A 20 11.83 -2.07 10.46
CA GLY A 20 12.42 -1.22 9.45
C GLY A 20 11.44 -0.88 8.31
N ASN A 21 11.99 -0.34 7.22
CA ASN A 21 11.17 0.07 6.09
C ASN A 21 10.84 -1.14 5.20
N ILE A 22 9.60 -1.19 4.70
CA ILE A 22 9.21 -2.12 3.64
C ILE A 22 9.33 -1.39 2.31
N ARG A 23 10.11 -1.94 1.38
CA ARG A 23 10.34 -1.35 0.05
C ARG A 23 10.17 -2.41 -1.03
N ILE A 24 9.14 -2.27 -1.84
CA ILE A 24 8.84 -3.24 -2.91
C ILE A 24 9.07 -2.58 -4.27
N GLY A 25 10.01 -3.13 -5.03
CA GLY A 25 10.21 -2.75 -6.43
C GLY A 25 10.93 -1.42 -6.66
N VAL A 26 11.83 -1.01 -5.77
CA VAL A 26 12.53 0.30 -5.85
C VAL A 26 13.54 0.36 -7.00
N LEU A 27 14.42 -0.63 -7.12
CA LEU A 27 15.48 -0.66 -8.15
C LEU A 27 15.27 -1.75 -9.23
N GLY A 28 14.25 -2.58 -9.05
CA GLY A 28 13.93 -3.72 -9.90
C GLY A 28 12.46 -4.09 -9.75
N ASN A 29 12.08 -5.30 -10.15
CA ASN A 29 10.69 -5.75 -10.02
C ASN A 29 10.52 -6.49 -8.70
N GLY A 30 9.63 -6.01 -7.84
CA GLY A 30 9.34 -6.64 -6.57
C GLY A 30 7.86 -6.99 -6.46
N THR A 31 7.56 -8.19 -5.98
CA THR A 31 6.20 -8.60 -5.64
C THR A 31 6.11 -9.04 -4.19
N LEU A 32 5.13 -8.53 -3.45
CA LEU A 32 4.73 -9.03 -2.14
C LEU A 32 3.32 -9.60 -2.22
N ASN A 33 3.16 -10.90 -2.00
CA ASN A 33 1.85 -11.52 -1.90
C ASN A 33 1.53 -11.82 -0.44
N VAL A 34 0.32 -11.44 -0.04
CA VAL A 34 -0.23 -11.74 1.29
C VAL A 34 -1.56 -12.44 1.05
N THR A 35 -1.57 -13.76 1.18
CA THR A 35 -2.71 -14.62 0.84
C THR A 35 -3.09 -15.54 1.99
N ASP A 36 -4.23 -16.22 1.90
CA ASP A 36 -4.59 -17.34 2.77
C ASP A 36 -4.43 -17.03 4.28
N GLY A 37 -4.88 -15.84 4.69
CA GLY A 37 -4.83 -15.37 6.08
C GLY A 37 -3.47 -14.84 6.54
N GLY A 38 -2.48 -14.74 5.64
CA GLY A 38 -1.17 -14.16 5.91
C GLY A 38 -1.24 -12.71 6.36
N LYS A 39 -0.26 -12.27 7.15
CA LYS A 39 -0.25 -10.93 7.75
C LYS A 39 1.12 -10.28 7.70
N VAL A 40 1.16 -9.04 7.22
CA VAL A 40 2.34 -8.19 7.23
C VAL A 40 2.08 -7.03 8.17
N TYR A 41 3.05 -6.70 9.02
CA TYR A 41 3.00 -5.53 9.89
C TYR A 41 4.25 -4.68 9.67
N SER A 42 4.04 -3.40 9.39
CA SER A 42 5.10 -2.42 9.21
C SER A 42 5.04 -1.37 10.31
N HIS A 43 6.16 -1.16 10.99
CA HIS A 43 6.28 -0.16 12.08
C HIS A 43 7.07 1.09 11.67
N SER A 44 7.53 1.16 10.42
CA SER A 44 8.19 2.31 9.81
C SER A 44 7.55 2.67 8.46
N GLU A 45 8.26 3.41 7.62
CA GLU A 45 7.86 3.78 6.26
C GLU A 45 7.67 2.55 5.35
N SER A 46 6.60 2.55 4.56
CA SER A 46 6.37 1.58 3.50
C SER A 46 6.29 2.26 2.13
N LEU A 47 6.95 1.66 1.14
CA LEU A 47 6.98 2.15 -0.25
C LEU A 47 6.72 1.00 -1.23
N VAL A 48 5.81 1.23 -2.16
CA VAL A 48 5.55 0.36 -3.31
C VAL A 48 5.83 1.13 -4.59
N GLY A 49 6.76 0.63 -5.40
CA GLY A 49 7.30 1.31 -6.58
C GLY A 49 8.65 1.98 -6.28
N ASP A 50 9.06 2.89 -7.16
CA ASP A 50 10.26 3.73 -7.00
C ASP A 50 9.93 5.08 -6.36
N TYR A 51 10.97 5.83 -6.01
CA TYR A 51 10.80 7.13 -5.35
C TYR A 51 10.23 8.18 -6.31
N SER A 52 9.30 8.99 -5.79
CA SER A 52 8.77 10.16 -6.51
C SER A 52 9.85 11.24 -6.67
N GLY A 53 10.04 11.73 -7.89
CA GLY A 53 10.84 12.94 -8.18
C GLY A 53 12.10 12.69 -8.98
N GLU A 54 12.64 11.47 -8.98
CA GLU A 54 13.84 11.13 -9.73
C GLU A 54 13.75 9.69 -10.24
N SER A 55 13.16 9.49 -11.43
CA SER A 55 13.03 8.20 -12.12
C SER A 55 14.37 7.61 -12.59
N TYR A 56 15.40 7.62 -11.74
CA TYR A 56 16.70 7.01 -12.05
C TYR A 56 16.64 5.49 -12.05
N TYR A 57 15.64 4.90 -11.39
CA TYR A 57 15.54 3.46 -11.22
C TYR A 57 14.11 3.02 -11.55
N GLY A 58 13.88 2.64 -12.81
CA GLY A 58 12.55 2.28 -13.32
C GLY A 58 11.98 0.95 -12.79
N GLY A 59 12.19 0.66 -11.50
CA GLY A 59 11.64 -0.47 -10.78
C GLY A 59 10.12 -0.47 -10.76
N THR A 60 9.53 -1.62 -10.47
CA THR A 60 8.08 -1.83 -10.43
C THR A 60 7.76 -2.61 -9.17
N GLY A 61 6.88 -2.06 -8.34
CA GLY A 61 6.43 -2.68 -7.10
C GLY A 61 5.01 -3.18 -7.24
N THR A 62 4.74 -4.43 -6.88
CA THR A 62 3.39 -4.97 -6.85
C THR A 62 3.13 -5.60 -5.48
N VAL A 63 2.02 -5.25 -4.87
CA VAL A 63 1.55 -5.87 -3.64
C VAL A 63 0.15 -6.42 -3.86
N ASN A 64 -0.06 -7.68 -3.50
CA ASN A 64 -1.37 -8.33 -3.58
C ASN A 64 -1.78 -8.77 -2.18
N ILE A 65 -2.83 -8.17 -1.64
CA ILE A 65 -3.45 -8.56 -0.37
C ILE A 65 -4.77 -9.24 -0.71
N LYS A 66 -4.82 -10.56 -0.59
CA LYS A 66 -5.94 -11.36 -1.13
C LYS A 66 -6.44 -12.40 -0.14
N GLY A 67 -7.76 -12.58 -0.10
CA GLY A 67 -8.39 -13.61 0.70
C GLY A 67 -8.80 -13.11 2.08
N GLU A 68 -9.77 -13.81 2.68
CA GLU A 68 -10.24 -13.52 4.02
C GLU A 68 -9.10 -13.57 5.03
N ASN A 69 -9.13 -12.64 5.99
CA ASN A 69 -8.13 -12.49 7.06
C ASN A 69 -6.71 -12.11 6.61
N SER A 70 -6.46 -11.96 5.31
CA SER A 70 -5.19 -11.42 4.81
C SER A 70 -5.08 -9.93 5.12
N LEU A 71 -3.97 -9.51 5.71
CA LEU A 71 -3.81 -8.17 6.24
C LEU A 71 -2.42 -7.58 5.96
N TRP A 72 -2.38 -6.32 5.52
CA TRP A 72 -1.23 -5.45 5.74
C TRP A 72 -1.57 -4.38 6.78
N GLY A 73 -1.07 -4.58 8.00
CA GLY A 73 -1.21 -3.68 9.14
C GLY A 73 -0.11 -2.62 9.14
N ILE A 74 -0.48 -1.37 8.84
CA ILE A 74 0.43 -0.23 8.84
C ILE A 74 0.38 0.42 10.23
N ASN A 75 1.28 -0.02 11.09
CA ASN A 75 1.42 0.44 12.47
C ASN A 75 2.49 1.54 12.56
N SER A 76 2.31 2.60 11.77
CA SER A 76 3.34 3.60 11.55
C SER A 76 2.72 4.98 11.33
N THR A 77 3.38 6.02 11.85
CA THR A 77 3.01 7.41 11.57
C THR A 77 3.41 7.87 10.16
N TYR A 78 4.34 7.16 9.51
CA TYR A 78 4.84 7.52 8.17
C TYR A 78 3.86 7.11 7.06
N GLY A 79 3.11 6.04 7.31
CA GLY A 79 2.11 5.53 6.39
C GLY A 79 2.68 4.66 5.26
N LEU A 80 1.97 4.65 4.14
CA LEU A 80 2.34 3.94 2.92
C LEU A 80 2.25 4.87 1.71
N ASP A 81 3.31 4.86 0.92
CA ASP A 81 3.39 5.55 -0.36
C ASP A 81 3.37 4.53 -1.51
N VAL A 82 2.42 4.70 -2.43
CA VAL A 82 2.31 3.94 -3.68
C VAL A 82 2.61 4.89 -4.82
N ASN A 83 3.76 4.73 -5.45
CA ASN A 83 4.34 5.74 -6.34
C ASN A 83 4.60 5.19 -7.74
N ASN A 84 4.54 6.04 -8.78
CA ASN A 84 5.08 5.79 -10.13
C ASN A 84 4.68 4.46 -10.77
N LYS A 85 5.41 3.34 -10.57
CA LYS A 85 5.06 2.00 -11.07
C LYS A 85 4.72 1.03 -9.93
N GLY A 86 4.22 1.60 -8.83
CA GLY A 86 3.73 0.91 -7.67
C GLY A 86 2.26 0.55 -7.85
N THR A 87 1.91 -0.70 -7.55
CA THR A 87 0.53 -1.16 -7.57
C THR A 87 0.23 -1.93 -6.30
N LEU A 88 -0.84 -1.55 -5.61
CA LEU A 88 -1.40 -2.29 -4.48
C LEU A 88 -2.80 -2.79 -4.85
N ASN A 89 -2.96 -4.10 -4.87
CA ASN A 89 -4.24 -4.77 -5.10
C ASN A 89 -4.77 -5.32 -3.78
N ILE A 90 -6.02 -5.01 -3.46
CA ILE A 90 -6.74 -5.48 -2.30
C ILE A 90 -7.99 -6.19 -2.80
N GLU A 91 -8.01 -7.51 -2.68
CA GLU A 91 -9.00 -8.36 -3.34
C GLU A 91 -9.56 -9.45 -2.43
N ASN A 92 -10.78 -9.92 -2.75
CA ASN A 92 -11.40 -11.11 -2.15
C ASN A 92 -11.33 -11.11 -0.61
N GLY A 93 -11.65 -9.99 0.05
CA GLY A 93 -11.66 -9.90 1.52
C GLY A 93 -10.35 -9.48 2.17
N GLY A 94 -9.31 -9.17 1.37
CA GLY A 94 -8.04 -8.65 1.87
C GLY A 94 -8.18 -7.25 2.49
N LYS A 95 -7.30 -6.91 3.44
CA LYS A 95 -7.39 -5.63 4.18
C LYS A 95 -6.04 -4.91 4.27
N VAL A 96 -6.06 -3.59 4.10
CA VAL A 96 -4.91 -2.70 4.31
C VAL A 96 -5.34 -1.53 5.18
N GLY A 97 -4.55 -1.21 6.20
CA GLY A 97 -4.90 -0.16 7.15
C GLY A 97 -4.15 -0.25 8.46
N LEU A 98 -4.51 0.59 9.42
CA LEU A 98 -4.07 0.42 10.80
C LEU A 98 -4.55 -0.93 11.34
N ALA A 99 -3.67 -1.70 11.99
CA ALA A 99 -4.13 -2.85 12.75
C ALA A 99 -4.88 -2.37 14.00
N ILE A 100 -6.11 -2.88 14.18
CA ILE A 100 -7.08 -2.40 15.19
C ILE A 100 -6.63 -2.53 16.66
N ASP A 101 -5.53 -3.24 16.94
CA ASP A 101 -4.95 -3.43 18.28
C ASP A 101 -3.51 -2.92 18.42
N SER A 102 -3.10 -1.99 17.56
CA SER A 102 -1.69 -1.56 17.47
C SER A 102 -1.27 -0.47 18.47
N GLY A 103 -2.20 0.35 18.96
CA GLY A 103 -1.88 1.54 19.76
C GLY A 103 -1.25 2.70 18.95
N PHE A 104 -1.07 2.52 17.63
CA PHE A 104 -0.59 3.57 16.73
C PHE A 104 -1.74 4.48 16.27
N PRO A 105 -1.46 5.75 15.94
CA PRO A 105 -2.44 6.58 15.26
C PRO A 105 -2.75 6.03 13.87
N ARG A 106 -3.90 6.43 13.31
CA ARG A 106 -4.27 6.05 11.95
C ARG A 106 -3.24 6.57 10.94
N PRO A 107 -2.70 5.73 10.03
CA PRO A 107 -1.70 6.15 9.06
C PRO A 107 -2.32 6.95 7.92
N ASP A 108 -1.47 7.69 7.23
CA ASP A 108 -1.79 8.29 5.94
C ASP A 108 -1.44 7.31 4.81
N ILE A 109 -2.20 7.36 3.71
CA ILE A 109 -1.88 6.70 2.44
C ILE A 109 -1.68 7.78 1.38
N ARG A 110 -0.61 7.65 0.59
CA ARG A 110 -0.37 8.49 -0.57
C ARG A 110 -0.30 7.61 -1.81
N VAL A 111 -1.14 7.91 -2.78
CA VAL A 111 -1.07 7.37 -4.13
C VAL A 111 -0.54 8.48 -5.00
N GLN A 112 0.76 8.45 -5.30
CA GLN A 112 1.39 9.48 -6.12
C GLN A 112 1.18 9.21 -7.60
N LEU A 113 1.48 10.19 -8.45
CA LEU A 113 1.32 10.07 -9.90
C LEU A 113 1.94 8.76 -10.44
N GLY A 114 1.17 8.03 -11.25
CA GLY A 114 1.51 6.71 -11.78
C GLY A 114 1.26 5.53 -10.82
N GLY A 115 1.28 5.77 -9.51
CA GLY A 115 0.90 4.77 -8.52
C GLY A 115 -0.58 4.42 -8.60
N ALA A 116 -0.92 3.18 -8.30
CA ALA A 116 -2.30 2.70 -8.30
C ALA A 116 -2.63 1.86 -7.07
N ILE A 117 -3.78 2.15 -6.46
CA ILE A 117 -4.41 1.27 -5.46
C ILE A 117 -5.75 0.79 -6.03
N ASN A 118 -5.92 -0.53 -6.07
CA ASN A 118 -7.15 -1.19 -6.51
C ASN A 118 -7.79 -1.92 -5.31
N VAL A 119 -9.03 -1.56 -4.97
CA VAL A 119 -9.82 -2.20 -3.90
C VAL A 119 -11.05 -2.83 -4.55
N ALA A 120 -11.02 -4.16 -4.73
CA ALA A 120 -12.02 -4.88 -5.49
C ALA A 120 -12.62 -6.05 -4.72
N GLY A 121 -13.92 -6.25 -4.85
CA GLY A 121 -14.64 -7.38 -4.25
C GLY A 121 -15.20 -7.06 -2.87
N VAL A 122 -16.27 -7.78 -2.51
CA VAL A 122 -16.89 -7.71 -1.19
C VAL A 122 -15.85 -8.00 -0.10
N ASP A 123 -15.97 -7.28 1.02
CA ASP A 123 -15.10 -7.36 2.20
C ASP A 123 -13.63 -6.91 2.01
N SER A 124 -13.22 -6.57 0.79
CA SER A 124 -11.93 -5.94 0.52
C SER A 124 -11.92 -4.51 1.06
N GLN A 125 -10.93 -4.18 1.90
CA GLN A 125 -10.92 -2.91 2.63
C GLN A 125 -9.56 -2.21 2.59
N LEU A 126 -9.58 -0.95 2.15
CA LEU A 126 -8.57 0.04 2.50
C LEU A 126 -9.17 0.93 3.59
N GLY A 127 -8.71 0.83 4.84
CA GLY A 127 -9.45 1.43 5.95
C GLY A 127 -8.65 1.73 7.20
N HIS A 128 -9.31 2.30 8.20
CA HIS A 128 -8.66 2.76 9.45
C HIS A 128 -7.54 3.77 9.19
N LEU A 129 -7.74 4.64 8.22
CA LEU A 129 -6.76 5.64 7.78
C LEU A 129 -7.12 7.02 8.33
N ASN A 130 -6.10 7.85 8.49
CA ASN A 130 -6.26 9.27 8.75
C ASN A 130 -6.56 9.96 7.43
N LYS A 131 -5.65 9.88 6.45
CA LYS A 131 -5.82 10.49 5.13
C LYS A 131 -5.57 9.51 4.01
N ILE A 132 -6.28 9.70 2.90
CA ILE A 132 -5.88 9.18 1.58
C ILE A 132 -5.64 10.36 0.66
N ASN A 133 -4.40 10.54 0.19
CA ASN A 133 -4.04 11.51 -0.85
C ASN A 133 -3.87 10.78 -2.18
N VAL A 134 -4.60 11.19 -3.22
CA VAL A 134 -4.62 10.53 -4.53
C VAL A 134 -4.21 11.52 -5.62
N ASP A 135 -2.95 11.47 -6.01
CA ASP A 135 -2.41 12.11 -7.21
C ASP A 135 -2.18 11.10 -8.36
N GLY A 136 -2.23 9.80 -8.05
CA GLY A 136 -2.32 8.69 -8.99
C GLY A 136 -3.74 8.14 -9.12
N GLU A 137 -3.89 6.82 -9.07
CA GLU A 137 -5.17 6.14 -9.25
C GLU A 137 -5.62 5.41 -7.97
N LEU A 138 -6.83 5.73 -7.49
CA LEU A 138 -7.53 4.93 -6.48
C LEU A 138 -8.81 4.37 -7.10
N ASN A 139 -8.80 3.08 -7.39
CA ASN A 139 -9.93 2.36 -7.97
C ASN A 139 -10.63 1.56 -6.86
N VAL A 140 -11.95 1.75 -6.73
CA VAL A 140 -12.79 1.00 -5.78
C VAL A 140 -13.96 0.41 -6.56
N SER A 141 -14.02 -0.92 -6.63
CA SER A 141 -15.00 -1.63 -7.46
C SER A 141 -15.58 -2.87 -6.75
N ASP A 142 -16.66 -3.42 -7.32
CA ASP A 142 -17.18 -4.75 -6.97
C ASP A 142 -17.47 -4.98 -5.47
N GLY A 143 -17.86 -3.92 -4.75
CA GLY A 143 -18.16 -3.97 -3.32
C GLY A 143 -16.96 -3.73 -2.40
N GLY A 144 -15.79 -3.42 -2.95
CA GLY A 144 -14.63 -2.96 -2.19
C GLY A 144 -14.91 -1.64 -1.48
N VAL A 145 -14.21 -1.40 -0.38
CA VAL A 145 -14.41 -0.20 0.45
C VAL A 145 -13.08 0.49 0.72
N ALA A 146 -12.99 1.77 0.36
CA ALA A 146 -11.92 2.66 0.80
C ALA A 146 -12.47 3.69 1.80
N SER A 147 -11.82 3.85 2.94
CA SER A 147 -12.26 4.74 4.02
C SER A 147 -11.08 5.41 4.75
N ALA A 148 -11.25 6.69 5.06
CA ALA A 148 -10.32 7.51 5.82
C ALA A 148 -11.10 8.62 6.54
N LEU A 149 -10.42 9.40 7.39
CA LEU A 149 -11.02 10.62 7.95
C LEU A 149 -11.13 11.71 6.87
N ASP A 150 -10.07 11.90 6.08
CA ASP A 150 -10.08 12.79 4.93
C ASP A 150 -9.59 12.07 3.66
N VAL A 151 -10.18 12.41 2.52
CA VAL A 151 -9.72 11.97 1.19
C VAL A 151 -9.48 13.20 0.32
N TYR A 152 -8.30 13.26 -0.28
CA TYR A 152 -7.91 14.32 -1.22
C TYR A 152 -7.58 13.70 -2.57
N VAL A 153 -8.17 14.22 -3.65
CA VAL A 153 -7.92 13.75 -5.02
C VAL A 153 -7.40 14.93 -5.86
N GLY A 154 -6.24 14.75 -6.50
CA GLY A 154 -5.55 15.77 -7.28
C GLY A 154 -4.94 16.88 -6.41
N ARG A 155 -4.38 16.54 -5.24
CA ARG A 155 -3.85 17.51 -4.28
C ARG A 155 -2.36 17.80 -4.52
N THR A 156 -1.94 17.87 -5.78
CA THR A 156 -0.69 18.51 -6.19
C THR A 156 -0.95 19.63 -7.19
N GLY A 157 -1.28 20.80 -6.65
CA GLY A 157 -0.62 22.05 -6.98
C GLY A 157 0.09 22.52 -5.72
N GLY A 158 1.35 22.93 -5.82
CA GLY A 158 2.18 23.33 -4.68
C GLY A 158 1.53 24.40 -3.77
N ALA A 159 1.99 24.43 -2.52
CA ALA A 159 1.81 25.48 -1.51
C ALA A 159 0.60 26.43 -1.66
N CYS A 160 -0.30 26.39 -0.69
CA CYS A 160 -1.09 27.58 -0.36
C CYS A 160 -0.12 28.64 0.19
N THR A 161 0.51 29.43 -0.70
CA THR A 161 1.12 30.70 -0.33
C THR A 161 0.00 31.67 0.02
N ARG A 162 0.05 32.20 1.24
CA ARG A 162 -0.82 33.27 1.72
C ARG A 162 -0.36 34.61 1.17
#